data_AF-A0A1C4HTJ9-F1
#
_entry.id   AF-A0A1C4HTJ9-F1
#
_cell.length_a   1.000
_cell.length_b   1.000
_cell.length_c   1.000
_cell.angle_alpha   90.00
_cell.angle_beta   90.00
_cell.angle_gamma   90.00
#
_symmetry.space_group_name_H-M   'P 1'
#
loop_
_entity.id
_entity.type
_entity.pdbx_description
1 polymer ?
#
loop_
_entity_poly.entity_id
_entity_poly.type
_entity_poly.pdbx_seq_one_letter_code
_entity_poly.pdbx_strand_id
1 'polypeptide(L)'
;MPPQPAPTPTRRAVTQLDHRLEAVTGHDIDTLWTYRDRGALDEPHTQLVDRHRTLANAQIGVTFYLKLLNRLTSGEFPVDGALFARIDRTVDQLEEAANARDAAAQEALAALEPIEAAAAASTPDEGRLSTDDRAALLAIAGGAKLHEHLLTGRLSVTASSGTRIPYPQMQQLERAGLTVRDTSHPVHAGQPVSLTDAGRAALLDARRTPATHAPTSPARPGAPPSTPAKRR
;
A
#
# COMPACT_ATOMS: atom_id res chain seq x y z
N MET A 1 6.70 -41.78 -9.23
CA MET A 1 7.52 -40.55 -9.30
C MET A 1 6.60 -39.37 -9.53
N PRO A 2 6.62 -38.31 -8.72
CA PRO A 2 5.90 -37.10 -9.04
C PRO A 2 6.61 -36.37 -10.20
N PRO A 3 5.88 -35.74 -11.13
CA PRO A 3 6.47 -34.97 -12.21
C PRO A 3 7.13 -33.70 -11.65
N GLN A 4 8.31 -33.40 -12.19
CA GLN A 4 9.08 -32.20 -11.88
C GLN A 4 8.30 -30.96 -12.34
N PRO A 5 8.12 -29.94 -11.48
CA PRO A 5 7.42 -28.72 -11.88
C PRO A 5 8.17 -28.02 -13.01
N ALA A 6 7.42 -27.65 -14.06
CA ALA A 6 7.93 -26.97 -15.24
C ALA A 6 8.58 -25.62 -14.86
N PRO A 7 9.63 -25.18 -15.59
CA PRO A 7 10.25 -23.89 -15.36
C PRO A 7 9.22 -22.78 -15.55
N THR A 8 9.07 -21.93 -14.53
CA THR A 8 8.18 -20.79 -14.52
C THR A 8 8.58 -19.79 -15.62
N PRO A 9 7.65 -19.33 -16.47
CA PRO A 9 7.97 -18.41 -17.55
C PRO A 9 8.39 -17.04 -17.00
N THR A 10 9.59 -16.60 -17.36
CA THR A 10 10.27 -15.35 -16.94
C THR A 10 9.63 -14.05 -17.44
N ARG A 11 8.38 -14.09 -17.93
CA ARG A 11 7.64 -12.91 -18.41
C ARG A 11 6.89 -12.15 -17.31
N ARG A 12 6.94 -12.64 -16.08
CA ARG A 12 6.15 -12.11 -14.96
C ARG A 12 6.82 -10.98 -14.17
N ALA A 13 8.10 -10.68 -14.39
CA ALA A 13 8.83 -9.76 -13.51
C ALA A 13 8.25 -8.33 -13.52
N VAL A 14 8.07 -7.70 -14.69
CA VAL A 14 7.54 -6.32 -14.75
C VAL A 14 6.07 -6.29 -14.31
N THR A 15 5.21 -7.13 -14.86
CA THR A 15 3.78 -7.14 -14.48
C THR A 15 3.55 -7.46 -13.00
N GLN A 16 4.35 -8.36 -12.41
CA GLN A 16 4.24 -8.68 -10.99
C GLN A 16 4.80 -7.55 -10.11
N LEU A 17 5.88 -6.90 -10.54
CA LEU A 17 6.45 -5.75 -9.85
C LEU A 17 5.50 -4.55 -9.93
N ASP A 18 4.84 -4.33 -11.07
CA ASP A 18 3.80 -3.31 -11.27
C ASP A 18 2.63 -3.52 -10.30
N HIS A 19 2.13 -4.75 -10.18
CA HIS A 19 1.06 -5.07 -9.23
C HIS A 19 1.47 -4.87 -7.77
N ARG A 20 2.73 -5.17 -7.42
CA ARG A 20 3.24 -4.92 -6.05
C ARG A 20 3.38 -3.43 -5.79
N LEU A 21 3.89 -2.68 -6.76
CA LEU A 21 3.97 -1.22 -6.69
C LEU A 21 2.61 -0.59 -6.49
N GLU A 22 1.63 -1.01 -7.28
CA GLU A 22 0.25 -0.54 -7.16
C GLU A 22 -0.35 -0.89 -5.81
N ALA A 23 -0.11 -2.09 -5.29
CA ALA A 23 -0.60 -2.52 -3.98
C ALA A 23 -0.02 -1.67 -2.83
N VAL A 24 1.26 -1.29 -2.92
CA VAL A 24 1.97 -0.58 -1.85
C VAL A 24 1.75 0.93 -1.93
N THR A 25 1.77 1.49 -3.14
CA THR A 25 1.68 2.94 -3.35
C THR A 25 0.25 3.41 -3.63
N GLY A 26 -0.66 2.50 -4.01
CA GLY A 26 -2.03 2.81 -4.40
C GLY A 26 -2.17 3.49 -5.77
N HIS A 27 -1.08 3.59 -6.53
CA HIS A 27 -1.03 4.24 -7.84
C HIS A 27 -0.48 3.29 -8.88
N ASP A 28 -1.02 3.35 -10.10
CA ASP A 28 -0.42 2.64 -11.23
C ASP A 28 0.97 3.22 -11.58
N ILE A 29 1.76 2.42 -12.30
CA ILE A 29 3.13 2.77 -12.65
C ILE A 29 3.22 4.01 -13.54
N ASP A 30 2.27 4.20 -14.45
CA ASP A 30 2.24 5.33 -15.39
C ASP A 30 2.01 6.67 -14.65
N THR A 31 1.18 6.63 -13.61
CA THR A 31 0.94 7.76 -12.71
C THR A 31 2.18 8.07 -11.89
N LEU A 32 2.88 7.04 -11.39
CA LEU A 32 4.15 7.23 -10.67
C LEU A 32 5.23 7.84 -11.56
N TRP A 33 5.34 7.43 -12.82
CA TRP A 33 6.24 8.07 -13.79
C TRP A 33 5.89 9.54 -14.01
N THR A 34 4.60 9.85 -14.12
CA THR A 34 4.13 11.23 -14.26
C THR A 34 4.44 12.08 -13.03
N TYR A 35 4.30 11.52 -11.82
CA TYR A 35 4.64 12.21 -10.57
C TYR A 35 6.14 12.41 -10.41
N ARG A 36 6.95 11.43 -10.86
CA ARG A 36 8.42 11.56 -10.92
C ARG A 36 8.84 12.71 -11.82
N ASP A 37 8.29 12.79 -13.02
CA ASP A 37 8.60 13.85 -13.99
C ASP A 37 8.16 15.24 -13.49
N ARG A 38 7.17 15.30 -12.60
CA ARG A 38 6.68 16.53 -11.95
C ARG A 38 7.40 16.86 -10.63
N GLY A 39 8.33 16.02 -10.17
CA GLY A 39 9.05 16.20 -8.90
C GLY A 39 8.15 16.09 -7.66
N ALA A 40 7.03 15.35 -7.76
CA ALA A 40 6.03 15.24 -6.70
C ALA A 40 6.19 14.00 -5.80
N LEU A 41 7.25 13.20 -6.02
CA LEU A 41 7.53 11.98 -5.26
C LEU A 41 8.60 12.21 -4.20
N ASP A 42 8.44 11.53 -3.07
CA ASP A 42 9.50 11.43 -2.05
C ASP A 42 10.73 10.68 -2.60
N GLU A 43 11.89 10.90 -1.98
CA GLU A 43 13.17 10.28 -2.38
C GLU A 43 13.11 8.75 -2.60
N PRO A 44 12.52 7.91 -1.70
CA PRO A 44 12.44 6.47 -1.93
C PRO A 44 11.54 6.09 -3.11
N HIS A 45 10.43 6.80 -3.31
CA HIS A 45 9.53 6.58 -4.45
C HIS A 45 10.16 7.03 -5.76
N THR A 46 10.94 8.11 -5.72
CA THR A 46 11.74 8.60 -6.84
C THR A 46 12.77 7.55 -7.27
N GLN A 47 13.55 7.03 -6.32
CA GLN A 47 14.56 6.01 -6.61
C GLN A 47 13.95 4.73 -7.20
N LEU A 48 12.81 4.29 -6.65
CA LEU A 48 12.07 3.13 -7.13
C LEU A 48 11.59 3.30 -8.59
N VAL A 49 11.01 4.45 -8.91
CA VAL A 49 10.56 4.76 -10.27
C VAL A 49 11.72 4.80 -11.26
N ASP A 50 12.86 5.38 -10.87
CA ASP A 50 14.06 5.43 -11.73
C ASP A 50 14.62 4.02 -12.01
N ARG A 51 14.60 3.13 -11.00
CA ARG A 51 14.98 1.71 -11.16
C ARG A 51 13.99 0.95 -12.04
N HIS A 52 12.69 1.21 -11.87
CA HIS A 52 11.67 0.62 -12.73
C HIS A 52 11.84 1.04 -14.20
N ARG A 53 12.11 2.31 -14.47
CA ARG A 53 12.40 2.80 -15.83
C ARG A 53 13.63 2.13 -16.44
N THR A 54 14.64 1.87 -15.63
CA THR A 54 15.85 1.13 -16.03
C THR A 54 15.52 -0.31 -16.41
N LEU A 55 14.69 -1.00 -15.63
CA LEU A 55 14.17 -2.34 -15.93
C LEU A 55 13.35 -2.35 -17.23
N ALA A 56 12.45 -1.39 -17.43
CA ALA A 56 11.66 -1.25 -18.65
C ALA A 56 12.56 -1.08 -19.89
N ASN A 57 13.60 -0.25 -19.79
CA ASN A 57 14.59 -0.08 -20.86
C ASN A 57 15.36 -1.37 -21.16
N ALA A 58 15.80 -2.11 -20.14
CA ALA A 58 16.48 -3.40 -20.34
C ALA A 58 15.57 -4.41 -21.04
N GLN A 59 14.27 -4.42 -20.72
CA GLN A 59 13.29 -5.29 -21.36
C GLN A 59 13.03 -4.94 -22.84
N ILE A 60 13.14 -3.67 -23.22
CA ILE A 60 13.14 -3.26 -24.64
C ILE A 60 14.31 -3.89 -25.38
N GLY A 61 15.51 -3.89 -24.79
CA GLY A 61 16.70 -4.53 -25.35
C GLY A 61 16.52 -6.03 -25.60
N VAL A 62 16.02 -6.77 -24.60
CA VAL A 62 15.70 -8.21 -24.75
C VAL A 62 14.70 -8.45 -25.87
N THR A 63 13.64 -7.65 -25.93
CA THR A 63 12.60 -7.78 -26.96
C THR A 63 13.16 -7.50 -28.36
N PHE A 64 14.04 -6.52 -28.47
CA PHE A 64 14.72 -6.18 -29.72
C PHE A 64 15.56 -7.35 -30.24
N TYR A 65 16.45 -7.91 -29.40
CA TYR A 65 17.32 -9.01 -29.83
C TYR A 65 16.56 -10.31 -30.10
N LEU A 66 15.47 -10.58 -29.37
CA LEU A 66 14.61 -11.72 -29.65
C LEU A 66 13.89 -11.58 -31.01
N LYS A 67 13.43 -10.37 -31.36
CA LYS A 67 12.87 -10.09 -32.69
C LYS A 67 13.93 -10.21 -33.79
N LEU A 68 15.14 -9.70 -33.54
CA LEU A 68 16.24 -9.80 -34.50
C LEU A 68 16.63 -11.27 -34.73
N LEU A 69 16.73 -12.07 -33.66
CA LEU A 69 17.02 -13.49 -33.76
C LEU A 69 15.96 -14.23 -34.57
N ASN A 70 14.67 -14.00 -34.28
CA ASN A 70 13.56 -14.56 -35.05
C ASN A 70 13.62 -14.18 -36.53
N ARG A 71 14.06 -12.96 -36.84
CA ARG A 71 14.24 -12.52 -38.23
C ARG A 71 15.39 -13.28 -38.90
N LEU A 72 16.54 -13.41 -38.24
CA LEU A 72 17.70 -14.13 -38.77
C LEU A 72 17.40 -15.61 -39.02
N THR A 73 16.53 -16.23 -38.21
CA THR A 73 16.14 -17.63 -38.33
C THR A 73 14.92 -17.87 -39.22
N SER A 74 14.31 -16.82 -39.78
CA SER A 74 13.07 -16.91 -40.59
C SER A 74 13.25 -17.48 -42.01
N GLY A 75 14.49 -17.69 -42.45
CA GLY A 75 14.81 -18.10 -43.82
C GLY A 75 14.88 -16.94 -44.83
N GLU A 76 14.83 -15.69 -44.37
CA GLU A 76 15.02 -14.48 -45.19
C GLU A 76 16.45 -14.39 -45.78
N PHE A 77 17.43 -15.01 -45.14
CA PHE A 77 18.85 -14.90 -45.47
C PHE A 77 19.43 -16.20 -46.04
N PRO A 78 20.42 -16.14 -46.95
CA PRO A 78 21.13 -17.32 -47.40
C PRO A 78 21.83 -18.02 -46.23
N VAL A 79 21.79 -19.35 -46.21
CA VAL A 79 22.43 -20.16 -45.16
C VAL A 79 23.92 -20.26 -45.45
N ASP A 80 24.67 -19.29 -44.94
CA ASP A 80 26.12 -19.18 -45.09
C ASP A 80 26.83 -18.91 -43.75
N GLY A 81 28.16 -18.92 -43.76
CA GLY A 81 28.95 -18.64 -42.56
C GLY A 81 28.72 -17.24 -41.98
N ALA A 82 28.33 -16.26 -42.80
CA ALA A 82 28.03 -14.91 -42.34
C ALA A 82 26.71 -14.84 -41.58
N LEU A 83 25.71 -15.65 -41.96
CA LEU A 83 24.46 -15.81 -41.21
C LEU A 83 24.74 -16.40 -39.82
N PHE A 84 25.49 -17.50 -39.74
CA PHE A 84 25.84 -18.10 -38.46
C PHE A 84 26.58 -17.11 -37.54
N ALA A 85 27.58 -16.39 -38.06
CA ALA A 85 28.29 -15.38 -37.28
C ALA A 85 27.40 -14.21 -36.78
N ARG A 86 26.33 -13.86 -37.52
CA ARG A 86 25.34 -12.87 -37.06
C ARG A 86 24.40 -13.43 -36.00
N ILE A 87 24.00 -14.70 -36.14
CA ILE A 87 23.18 -15.40 -35.15
C ILE A 87 23.95 -15.48 -33.83
N ASP A 88 25.21 -15.96 -33.86
CA ASP A 88 26.05 -16.07 -32.66
C ASP A 88 26.16 -14.72 -31.94
N ARG A 89 26.52 -13.65 -32.66
CA ARG A 89 26.58 -12.30 -32.08
C ARG A 89 25.23 -11.83 -31.52
N THR A 90 24.12 -12.17 -32.17
CA THR A 90 22.78 -11.77 -31.69
C THR A 90 22.40 -12.54 -30.43
N VAL A 91 22.83 -13.80 -30.30
CA VAL A 91 22.66 -14.61 -29.09
C VAL A 91 23.49 -14.02 -27.95
N ASP A 92 24.76 -13.67 -28.19
CA ASP A 92 25.60 -13.00 -27.19
C ASP A 92 24.96 -11.70 -26.68
N GLN A 93 24.46 -10.87 -27.60
CA GLN A 93 23.78 -9.62 -27.26
C GLN A 93 22.44 -9.83 -26.53
N LEU A 94 21.73 -10.91 -26.85
CA LEU A 94 20.51 -11.30 -26.15
C LEU A 94 20.82 -11.75 -24.71
N GLU A 95 21.90 -12.49 -24.52
CA GLU A 95 22.39 -12.90 -23.20
C GLU A 95 22.77 -11.69 -22.35
N GLU A 96 23.56 -10.76 -22.90
CA GLU A 96 23.91 -9.51 -22.22
C GLU A 96 22.67 -8.70 -21.83
N ALA A 97 21.69 -8.56 -22.74
CA ALA A 97 20.44 -7.86 -22.46
C ALA A 97 19.60 -8.57 -21.39
N ALA A 98 19.58 -9.90 -21.38
CA ALA A 98 18.87 -10.68 -20.37
C ALA A 98 19.51 -10.52 -18.99
N ASN A 99 20.85 -10.58 -18.92
CA ASN A 99 21.59 -10.35 -17.68
C ASN A 99 21.36 -8.94 -17.14
N ALA A 100 21.37 -7.91 -18.01
CA ALA A 100 21.06 -6.53 -17.62
C ALA A 100 19.63 -6.38 -17.11
N ARG A 101 18.64 -7.03 -17.73
CA ARG A 101 17.26 -7.05 -17.26
C ARG A 101 17.16 -7.69 -15.88
N ASP A 102 17.83 -8.81 -15.65
CA ASP A 102 17.75 -9.55 -14.39
C ASP A 102 18.42 -8.78 -13.25
N ALA A 103 19.55 -8.12 -13.51
CA ALA A 103 20.16 -7.19 -12.56
C ALA A 103 19.23 -6.01 -12.23
N ALA A 104 18.66 -5.37 -13.25
CA ALA A 104 17.72 -4.26 -13.04
C ALA A 104 16.46 -4.68 -12.27
N ALA A 105 15.99 -5.92 -12.46
CA ALA A 105 14.86 -6.47 -11.71
C ALA A 105 15.20 -6.67 -10.23
N GLN A 106 16.40 -7.17 -9.92
CA GLN A 106 16.87 -7.30 -8.55
C GLN A 106 17.00 -5.94 -7.86
N GLU A 107 17.53 -4.95 -8.55
CA GLU A 107 17.65 -3.59 -8.01
C GLU A 107 16.29 -2.93 -7.74
N ALA A 108 15.33 -3.10 -8.66
CA ALA A 108 13.97 -2.58 -8.46
C ALA A 108 13.26 -3.27 -7.29
N LEU A 109 13.46 -4.58 -7.10
CA LEU A 109 12.94 -5.30 -5.94
C LEU A 109 13.59 -4.83 -4.63
N ALA A 110 14.90 -4.63 -4.62
CA ALA A 110 15.61 -4.12 -3.45
C ALA A 110 15.17 -2.70 -3.07
N ALA A 111 14.82 -1.86 -4.06
CA ALA A 111 14.25 -0.54 -3.82
C ALA A 111 12.80 -0.58 -3.30
N LEU A 112 12.06 -1.64 -3.63
CA LEU A 112 10.66 -1.82 -3.21
C LEU A 112 10.55 -2.32 -1.75
N GLU A 113 11.46 -3.20 -1.32
CA GLU A 113 11.48 -3.78 0.02
C GLU A 113 11.36 -2.77 1.19
N PRO A 114 12.09 -1.65 1.24
CA PRO A 114 11.95 -0.68 2.33
C PRO A 114 10.59 0.04 2.32
N ILE A 115 9.98 0.22 1.15
CA ILE A 115 8.66 0.87 1.02
C ILE A 115 7.57 -0.10 1.48
N GLU A 116 7.68 -1.37 1.11
CA GLU A 116 6.83 -2.45 1.62
C GLU A 116 6.97 -2.59 3.14
N ALA A 117 8.19 -2.57 3.67
CA ALA A 117 8.44 -2.64 5.11
C ALA A 117 7.87 -1.42 5.86
N ALA A 118 8.01 -0.21 5.31
CA ALA A 118 7.40 0.99 5.88
C ALA A 118 5.87 0.95 5.83
N ALA A 119 5.28 0.44 4.75
CA ALA A 119 3.84 0.23 4.62
C ALA A 119 3.33 -0.81 5.63
N ALA A 120 4.03 -1.94 5.79
CA ALA A 120 3.71 -2.98 6.76
C ALA A 120 3.91 -2.53 8.23
N ALA A 121 4.89 -1.67 8.50
CA ALA A 121 5.04 -1.04 9.81
C ALA A 121 3.95 0.00 10.10
N SER A 122 3.36 0.57 9.04
CA SER A 122 2.27 1.56 9.12
C SER A 122 0.89 0.93 9.12
N THR A 123 0.76 -0.34 8.73
CA THR A 123 -0.48 -1.09 8.97
C THR A 123 -0.62 -1.31 10.47
N PRO A 124 -1.68 -0.75 11.11
CA PRO A 124 -1.91 -1.00 12.52
C PRO A 124 -2.10 -2.49 12.73
N ASP A 125 -1.36 -3.03 13.71
CA ASP A 125 -1.47 -4.38 14.27
C ASP A 125 -2.89 -4.94 14.09
N GLU A 126 -3.02 -5.96 13.24
CA GLU A 126 -4.28 -6.64 12.92
C GLU A 126 -4.94 -7.15 14.21
N GLY A 127 -5.73 -6.28 14.85
CA GLY A 127 -6.41 -6.60 16.10
C GLY A 127 -6.60 -5.42 17.04
N ARG A 128 -5.85 -4.31 16.91
CA ARG A 128 -6.06 -3.12 17.76
C ARG A 128 -6.31 -1.88 16.93
N LEU A 129 -7.57 -1.44 16.94
CA LEU A 129 -7.99 -0.14 16.42
C LEU A 129 -7.09 0.97 16.97
N SER A 130 -6.52 1.79 16.08
CA SER A 130 -5.86 3.03 16.47
C SER A 130 -6.83 3.92 17.26
N THR A 131 -6.29 4.79 18.12
CA THR A 131 -7.12 5.73 18.90
C THR A 131 -7.95 6.63 17.98
N ASP A 132 -7.37 7.05 16.85
CA ASP A 132 -8.04 7.90 15.86
C ASP A 132 -9.12 7.13 15.09
N ASP A 133 -8.88 5.87 14.76
CA ASP A 133 -9.87 5.01 14.11
C ASP A 133 -11.02 4.67 15.04
N ARG A 134 -10.73 4.45 16.32
CA ARG A 134 -11.78 4.29 17.34
C ARG A 134 -12.62 5.56 17.47
N ALA A 135 -12.00 6.74 17.46
CA ALA A 135 -12.72 8.01 17.51
C ALA A 135 -13.59 8.23 16.26
N ALA A 136 -13.08 7.89 15.08
CA ALA A 136 -13.81 7.95 13.82
C ALA A 136 -15.00 6.98 13.80
N LEU A 137 -14.83 5.73 14.26
CA LEU A 137 -15.91 4.75 14.37
C LEU A 137 -16.99 5.18 15.37
N LEU A 138 -16.61 5.78 16.51
CA LEU A 138 -17.57 6.34 17.47
C LEU A 138 -18.35 7.51 16.89
N ALA A 139 -17.68 8.38 16.12
CA ALA A 139 -18.35 9.49 15.43
C ALA A 139 -19.34 8.97 14.37
N ILE A 140 -18.97 7.94 13.60
CA ILE A 140 -19.85 7.29 12.61
C ILE A 140 -21.02 6.55 13.28
N ALA A 141 -20.82 5.97 14.47
CA ALA A 141 -21.88 5.32 15.23
C ALA A 141 -23.04 6.28 15.57
N GLY A 142 -22.76 7.58 15.72
CA GLY A 142 -23.76 8.64 15.89
C GLY A 142 -24.46 9.08 14.60
N GLY A 143 -24.18 8.41 13.48
CA GLY A 143 -24.61 8.78 12.13
C GLY A 143 -23.58 9.66 11.43
N ALA A 144 -23.32 9.39 10.15
CA ALA A 144 -22.40 10.19 9.37
C ALA A 144 -22.77 10.21 7.88
N LYS A 145 -22.35 11.28 7.21
CA LYS A 145 -22.56 11.47 5.77
C LYS A 145 -21.28 11.88 5.07
N LEU A 146 -21.00 11.25 3.94
CA LEU A 146 -19.94 11.63 3.02
C LEU A 146 -20.41 12.80 2.15
N HIS A 147 -19.59 13.84 2.13
CA HIS A 147 -19.81 15.02 1.32
C HIS A 147 -18.61 15.28 0.42
N GLU A 148 -18.89 15.83 -0.75
CA GLU A 148 -17.87 16.40 -1.63
C GLU A 148 -17.86 17.92 -1.52
N HIS A 149 -16.68 18.48 -1.33
CA HIS A 149 -16.50 19.92 -1.29
C HIS A 149 -16.53 20.50 -2.71
N LEU A 150 -17.62 21.18 -3.07
CA LEU A 150 -17.88 21.63 -4.44
C LEU A 150 -16.78 22.50 -5.06
N LEU A 151 -16.06 23.33 -4.28
CA LEU A 151 -14.96 24.13 -4.82
C LEU A 151 -13.62 23.37 -4.97
N THR A 152 -13.40 22.29 -4.23
CA THR A 152 -12.09 21.62 -4.18
C THR A 152 -12.13 20.16 -4.62
N GLY A 153 -13.32 19.62 -4.90
CA GLY A 153 -13.56 18.20 -5.18
C GLY A 153 -13.22 17.26 -4.03
N ARG A 154 -12.82 17.79 -2.86
CA ARG A 154 -12.35 16.96 -1.75
C ARG A 154 -13.51 16.30 -1.04
N LEU A 155 -13.41 14.99 -0.90
CA LEU A 155 -14.34 14.19 -0.12
C LEU A 155 -14.01 14.27 1.38
N SER A 156 -15.03 14.26 2.22
CA SER A 156 -14.88 14.09 3.67
C SER A 156 -16.19 13.62 4.29
N VAL A 157 -16.09 12.80 5.33
CA VAL A 157 -17.26 12.39 6.12
C VAL A 157 -17.49 13.40 7.23
N THR A 158 -18.74 13.79 7.42
CA THR A 158 -19.18 14.62 8.54
C THR A 158 -20.12 13.78 9.40
N ALA A 159 -19.73 13.56 10.65
CA ALA A 159 -20.57 12.91 11.63
C ALA A 159 -21.69 13.86 12.10
N SER A 160 -22.78 13.31 12.62
CA SER A 160 -23.88 14.09 13.22
C SER A 160 -23.42 14.97 14.38
N SER A 161 -22.29 14.62 15.03
CA SER A 161 -21.63 15.43 16.05
C SER A 161 -20.91 16.67 15.51
N GLY A 162 -20.85 16.83 14.19
CA GLY A 162 -20.05 17.87 13.52
C GLY A 162 -18.56 17.50 13.34
N THR A 163 -18.14 16.32 13.82
CA THR A 163 -16.77 15.84 13.65
C THR A 163 -16.50 15.55 12.17
N ARG A 164 -15.42 16.11 11.63
CA ARG A 164 -14.98 15.86 10.26
C ARG A 164 -13.95 14.75 10.23
N ILE A 165 -14.21 13.71 9.44
CA ILE A 165 -13.35 12.55 9.23
C ILE A 165 -12.75 12.67 7.82
N PRO A 166 -11.41 12.75 7.68
CA PRO A 166 -10.74 12.79 6.39
C PRO A 166 -11.08 11.57 5.52
N TYR A 167 -11.20 11.78 4.22
CA TYR A 167 -11.54 10.69 3.30
C TYR A 167 -10.53 9.53 3.27
N PRO A 168 -9.19 9.74 3.36
CA PRO A 168 -8.24 8.62 3.45
C PRO A 168 -8.49 7.71 4.65
N GLN A 169 -8.81 8.30 5.82
CA GLN A 169 -9.13 7.55 7.03
C GLN A 169 -10.44 6.76 6.86
N MET A 170 -11.46 7.38 6.25
CA MET A 170 -12.71 6.67 5.96
C MET A 170 -12.51 5.50 4.98
N GLN A 171 -11.69 5.66 3.93
CA GLN A 171 -11.37 4.57 3.01
C GLN A 171 -10.65 3.42 3.71
N GLN A 172 -9.78 3.71 4.68
CA GLN A 172 -9.12 2.68 5.47
C GLN A 172 -10.12 1.87 6.31
N LEU A 173 -11.09 2.53 6.95
CA LEU A 173 -12.16 1.86 7.70
C LEU A 173 -13.08 1.03 6.79
N GLU A 174 -13.33 1.48 5.56
CA GLU A 174 -14.09 0.73 4.55
C GLU A 174 -13.32 -0.51 4.06
N ARG A 175 -12.02 -0.38 3.75
CA ARG A 175 -11.14 -1.51 3.38
C ARG A 175 -11.02 -2.54 4.50
N ALA A 176 -10.99 -2.10 5.75
CA ALA A 176 -11.01 -2.97 6.93
C ALA A 176 -12.39 -3.61 7.20
N GLY A 177 -13.40 -3.31 6.37
CA GLY A 177 -14.76 -3.86 6.50
C GLY A 177 -15.51 -3.35 7.73
N LEU A 178 -15.09 -2.24 8.34
CA LEU A 178 -15.68 -1.69 9.58
C LEU A 178 -16.81 -0.69 9.29
N THR A 179 -16.80 -0.09 8.10
CA THR A 179 -17.81 0.87 7.65
C THR A 179 -18.27 0.54 6.24
N VAL A 180 -19.51 0.90 5.91
CA VAL A 180 -20.09 0.75 4.58
C VAL A 180 -20.79 2.04 4.14
N ARG A 181 -20.66 2.37 2.85
CA ARG A 181 -21.39 3.47 2.22
C ARG A 181 -22.68 2.99 1.60
N ASP A 182 -23.73 3.79 1.75
CA ASP A 182 -24.96 3.57 0.99
C ASP A 182 -24.86 4.25 -0.38
N THR A 183 -24.55 3.48 -1.42
CA THR A 183 -24.41 3.98 -2.81
C THR A 183 -25.73 4.31 -3.50
N SER A 184 -26.88 4.05 -2.86
CA SER A 184 -28.18 4.49 -3.38
C SER A 184 -28.39 6.01 -3.28
N HIS A 185 -27.53 6.71 -2.52
CA HIS A 185 -27.59 8.15 -2.32
C HIS A 185 -26.41 8.86 -3.03
N PRO A 186 -26.68 9.92 -3.80
CA PRO A 186 -25.61 10.68 -4.45
C PRO A 186 -24.78 11.45 -3.44
N VAL A 187 -23.47 11.51 -3.67
CA VAL A 187 -22.49 12.15 -2.77
C VAL A 187 -22.79 13.63 -2.52
N HIS A 188 -23.24 14.34 -3.55
CA HIS A 188 -23.59 15.77 -3.43
C HIS A 188 -24.80 16.03 -2.52
N ALA A 189 -25.66 15.03 -2.27
CA ALA A 189 -26.78 15.11 -1.34
C ALA A 189 -26.43 14.62 0.08
N GLY A 190 -25.17 14.23 0.31
CA GLY A 190 -24.73 13.62 1.56
C GLY A 190 -25.01 12.13 1.57
N GLN A 191 -24.02 11.35 1.13
CA GLN A 191 -24.12 9.90 1.04
C GLN A 191 -23.99 9.29 2.46
N PRO A 192 -24.98 8.51 2.96
CA PRO A 192 -24.91 7.92 4.29
C PRO A 192 -23.73 6.95 4.45
N VAL A 193 -23.11 6.99 5.63
CA VAL A 193 -22.05 6.05 6.06
C VAL A 193 -22.49 5.39 7.37
N SER A 194 -22.44 4.07 7.40
CA SER A 194 -22.88 3.26 8.54
C SER A 194 -21.79 2.29 8.99
N LEU A 195 -21.83 1.89 10.25
CA LEU A 195 -20.99 0.81 10.77
C LEU A 195 -21.49 -0.55 10.28
N THR A 196 -20.55 -1.44 9.96
CA THR A 196 -20.84 -2.86 9.76
C THR A 196 -20.95 -3.58 11.10
N ASP A 197 -21.36 -4.86 11.08
CA ASP A 197 -21.34 -5.71 12.28
C ASP A 197 -19.92 -5.89 12.83
N ALA A 198 -18.92 -6.00 11.94
CA ALA A 198 -17.51 -6.06 12.31
C ALA A 198 -17.04 -4.74 12.97
N GLY A 199 -17.46 -3.58 12.45
CA GLY A 199 -17.18 -2.28 13.05
C GLY A 199 -17.76 -2.12 14.45
N ARG A 200 -18.99 -2.62 14.65
CA ARG A 200 -19.64 -2.64 15.98
C ARG A 200 -18.93 -3.58 16.95
N ALA A 201 -18.54 -4.78 16.50
CA ALA A 201 -17.79 -5.73 17.31
C ALA A 201 -16.42 -5.16 17.72
N ALA A 202 -15.70 -4.53 16.79
CA ALA A 202 -14.40 -3.92 17.06
C ALA A 202 -14.48 -2.80 18.11
N LEU A 203 -15.54 -1.97 18.09
CA LEU A 203 -15.79 -0.97 19.14
C LEU A 203 -16.04 -1.60 20.52
N LEU A 204 -16.74 -2.73 20.57
CA LEU A 204 -17.01 -3.44 21.82
C LEU A 204 -15.75 -4.11 22.39
N ASP A 205 -14.91 -4.69 21.55
CA ASP A 205 -13.66 -5.33 21.97
C ASP A 205 -12.62 -4.29 22.41
N ALA A 206 -12.56 -3.12 21.75
CA ALA A 206 -11.75 -1.99 22.17
C ALA A 206 -12.21 -1.36 23.51
N ARG A 207 -13.46 -1.61 23.93
CA ARG A 207 -13.97 -1.23 25.26
C ARG A 207 -13.63 -2.26 26.33
N ARG A 208 -13.42 -3.52 25.94
CA ARG A 208 -13.15 -4.65 26.84
C ARG A 208 -11.69 -4.79 27.24
N THR A 209 -10.75 -4.18 26.52
CA THR A 209 -9.34 -4.12 26.95
C THR A 209 -9.24 -3.24 28.19
N PRO A 210 -9.07 -3.79 29.40
CA PRO A 210 -8.83 -2.97 30.57
C PRO A 210 -7.40 -2.46 30.44
N ALA A 211 -7.20 -1.16 30.63
CA ALA A 211 -5.89 -0.66 31.00
C ALA A 211 -5.45 -1.42 32.26
N THR A 212 -4.45 -2.28 32.15
CA THR A 212 -3.66 -2.73 33.30
C THR A 212 -2.82 -1.55 33.76
N HIS A 213 -3.48 -0.56 34.34
CA HIS A 213 -2.88 0.37 35.27
C HIS A 213 -3.77 0.32 36.50
N ALA A 214 -3.30 -0.43 37.50
CA ALA A 214 -3.85 -0.37 38.84
C ALA A 214 -3.93 1.11 39.28
N PRO A 215 -5.06 1.57 39.81
CA PRO A 215 -5.09 2.88 40.44
C PRO A 215 -4.25 2.79 41.71
N THR A 216 -3.03 3.32 41.67
CA THR A 216 -2.35 3.72 42.91
C THR A 216 -3.22 4.80 43.55
N SER A 217 -3.99 4.40 44.54
CA SER A 217 -4.72 5.33 45.39
C SER A 217 -3.71 6.26 46.06
N PRO A 218 -3.74 7.59 45.87
CA PRO A 218 -3.02 8.47 46.75
C PRO A 218 -3.66 8.39 48.13
N ALA A 219 -2.87 7.95 49.12
CA ALA A 219 -3.25 7.89 50.51
C ALA A 219 -3.82 9.23 50.98
N ARG A 220 -5.01 9.19 51.59
CA ARG A 220 -5.64 10.32 52.28
C ARG A 220 -4.98 10.46 53.67
N PRO A 221 -4.15 11.48 53.95
CA PRO A 221 -3.68 11.75 55.30
C PRO A 221 -4.72 12.67 55.95
N GLY A 222 -5.72 12.07 56.57
CA GLY A 222 -6.76 12.77 57.32
C GLY A 222 -6.88 12.17 58.71
N ALA A 223 -5.79 12.19 59.48
CA ALA A 223 -5.84 11.89 60.91
C ALA A 223 -6.50 13.08 61.65
N PRO A 224 -7.51 12.86 62.49
CA PRO A 224 -8.06 13.92 63.33
C PRO A 224 -7.05 14.32 64.42
N PRO A 225 -6.94 15.61 64.79
CA PRO A 225 -6.01 16.04 65.82
C PRO A 225 -6.45 15.56 67.21
N SER A 226 -5.51 14.93 67.90
CA SER A 226 -5.59 14.57 69.32
C SER A 226 -5.64 15.84 70.19
N THR A 227 -6.74 16.05 70.91
CA THR A 227 -6.82 17.05 71.98
C THR A 227 -6.28 16.48 73.30
N PRO A 228 -5.47 17.22 74.06
CA PRO A 228 -5.00 16.78 75.37
C PRO A 228 -6.05 17.13 76.44
N ALA A 229 -6.36 16.20 77.34
CA ALA A 229 -7.03 16.52 78.60
C ALA A 229 -6.24 15.92 79.77
N LYS A 230 -5.80 16.83 80.63
CA LYS A 230 -4.95 16.65 81.80
C LYS A 230 -5.80 16.15 82.99
N ARG A 231 -5.26 15.18 83.74
CA ARG A 231 -5.39 14.92 85.20
C ARG A 231 -6.64 15.41 85.94
N ARG A 232 -7.28 14.49 86.66
CA ARG A 232 -7.14 14.41 88.13
C ARG A 232 -7.44 13.00 88.65
#